data_AF-A0A7J6X7B7-F1
#
_entry.id   AF-A0A7J6X7B7-F1
#
_cell.length_a   1.000
_cell.length_b   1.000
_cell.length_c   1.000
_cell.angle_alpha   90.00
_cell.angle_beta   90.00
_cell.angle_gamma   90.00
#
_symmetry.space_group_name_H-M   'P 1'
#
loop_
_entity.id
_entity.type
_entity.pdbx_description
1 polymer ?
#
loop_
_entity_poly.entity_id
_entity_poly.type
_entity_poly.pdbx_seq_one_letter_code
_entity_poly.pdbx_strand_id
1 'polypeptide(L)' 'DAIFRVVADVLHLGNIELAKGTEMDLFEPKDEKSRFHHATAAELFMCDVKALEDSLCKRLIVTRDETKQSGLIRILQL' A
#
# COMPACT_ATOMS: atom_id res chain seq x y z
N ASP A 1 -20.69 14.82 -3.97
CA ASP A 1 -20.37 15.32 -2.62
C ASP A 1 -18.93 14.91 -2.31
N ALA A 2 -18.07 15.84 -1.91
CA ALA A 2 -16.66 15.54 -1.62
C ALA A 2 -16.50 14.65 -0.37
N ILE A 3 -17.45 14.74 0.58
CA ILE A 3 -17.40 13.98 1.83
C ILE A 3 -17.62 12.49 1.55
N PHE A 4 -18.64 12.15 0.75
CA PHE A 4 -18.92 10.74 0.42
C PHE A 4 -17.80 10.08 -0.38
N ARG A 5 -17.09 10.85 -1.23
CA ARG A 5 -15.91 10.34 -1.91
C ARG A 5 -14.84 9.96 -0.90
N VAL A 6 -14.42 10.89 -0.03
CA VAL A 6 -13.39 10.61 0.99
C VAL A 6 -13.75 9.41 1.88
N VAL A 7 -15.02 9.27 2.28
CA VAL A 7 -15.47 8.11 3.06
C VAL A 7 -15.34 6.81 2.27
N ALA A 8 -15.72 6.81 0.99
CA ALA A 8 -15.55 5.64 0.12
C ALA A 8 -14.05 5.28 -0.04
N ASP A 9 -13.18 6.27 -0.22
CA ASP A 9 -11.73 6.06 -0.39
C ASP A 9 -11.15 5.31 0.81
N VAL A 10 -11.46 5.80 2.02
CA VAL A 10 -10.99 5.20 3.27
C VAL A 10 -11.53 3.78 3.45
N LEU A 11 -12.80 3.54 3.07
CA LEU A 11 -13.39 2.20 3.12
C LEU A 11 -12.72 1.23 2.14
N HIS A 12 -12.45 1.66 0.90
CA HIS A 12 -11.75 0.83 -0.07
C HIS A 12 -10.31 0.55 0.38
N LEU A 13 -9.58 1.55 0.88
CA LEU A 13 -8.24 1.36 1.46
C LEU A 13 -8.22 0.34 2.59
N GLY A 14 -9.19 0.39 3.50
CA GLY A 14 -9.29 -0.53 4.65
C GLY A 14 -9.49 -2.00 4.26
N ASN A 15 -9.86 -2.27 3.01
CA ASN A 15 -10.12 -3.62 2.49
C ASN A 15 -9.00 -4.15 1.57
N ILE A 16 -7.87 -3.45 1.45
CA ILE A 16 -6.72 -3.92 0.67
C ILE A 16 -5.89 -4.84 1.56
N GLU A 17 -5.99 -6.16 1.35
CA GLU A 17 -5.07 -7.11 1.99
C GLU A 17 -3.78 -7.21 1.18
N LEU A 18 -2.64 -7.10 1.86
CA LEU A 18 -1.31 -7.24 1.26
C LEU A 18 -0.70 -8.60 1.58
N ALA A 19 -0.11 -9.24 0.59
CA ALA A 19 0.70 -10.44 0.71
C ALA A 19 2.17 -10.15 0.40
N LYS A 20 3.07 -11.01 0.88
CA LYS A 20 4.48 -10.94 0.51
C LYS A 20 4.61 -11.31 -0.97
N GLY A 21 5.18 -10.40 -1.76
CA GLY A 21 5.45 -10.63 -3.17
C GLY A 21 6.61 -11.62 -3.37
N THR A 22 6.90 -11.90 -4.64
CA THR A 22 7.98 -12.79 -5.06
C THR A 22 9.38 -12.24 -4.77
N GLU A 23 9.52 -10.92 -4.67
CA GLU A 23 10.77 -10.27 -4.28
C GLU A 23 10.80 -10.03 -2.77
N MET A 24 11.99 -10.18 -2.18
CA MET A 24 12.19 -10.36 -0.72
C MET A 24 11.62 -9.23 0.16
N ASP A 25 11.42 -8.04 -0.40
CA ASP A 25 10.98 -6.82 0.30
C ASP A 25 9.73 -6.16 -0.31
N LEU A 26 9.07 -6.79 -1.28
CA LEU A 26 7.85 -6.25 -1.89
C LEU A 26 6.61 -6.89 -1.27
N PHE A 27 5.59 -6.06 -1.07
CA PHE A 27 4.23 -6.51 -0.83
C PHE A 27 3.40 -6.30 -2.10
N GLU A 28 2.36 -7.10 -2.28
CA GLU A 28 1.39 -6.91 -3.37
C GLU A 28 -0.03 -7.20 -2.87
N PRO A 29 -1.08 -6.69 -3.55
CA PRO A 29 -2.44 -7.07 -3.25
C PRO A 29 -2.62 -8.60 -3.29
N LYS A 30 -3.13 -9.16 -2.19
CA LYS A 30 -3.19 -10.60 -1.92
C LYS A 30 -4.05 -11.37 -2.91
N ASP A 31 -5.18 -10.79 -3.30
CA ASP A 31 -6.21 -11.43 -4.14
C ASP A 31 -6.91 -10.41 -5.04
N GLU A 32 -7.80 -10.89 -5.92
CA GLU A 32 -8.57 -10.04 -6.83
C GLU A 32 -9.45 -9.02 -6.09
N LYS A 33 -9.97 -9.37 -4.91
CA LYS A 33 -10.76 -8.46 -4.08
C LYS A 33 -9.92 -7.27 -3.61
N SER A 34 -8.70 -7.53 -3.19
CA SER A 34 -7.73 -6.51 -2.79
C SER A 34 -7.34 -5.63 -3.97
N ARG A 35 -7.14 -6.22 -5.16
CA ARG A 35 -6.86 -5.47 -6.41
C ARG A 35 -8.04 -4.58 -6.84
N PHE A 36 -9.27 -5.05 -6.67
CA PHE A 36 -10.47 -4.26 -6.91
C PHE A 36 -10.52 -3.04 -5.98
N HIS A 37 -10.37 -3.26 -4.66
CA HIS A 37 -10.36 -2.16 -3.70
C HIS A 37 -9.24 -1.17 -3.94
N HIS A 38 -8.05 -1.64 -4.33
CA HIS A 38 -6.91 -0.81 -4.69
C HIS A 38 -7.18 0.05 -5.94
N ALA A 39 -7.72 -0.52 -7.01
CA ALA A 39 -8.08 0.22 -8.22
C ALA A 39 -9.15 1.30 -7.93
N THR A 40 -10.21 0.94 -7.19
CA THR A 40 -11.25 1.89 -6.81
C THR A 40 -10.71 3.02 -5.93
N ALA A 41 -9.84 2.71 -4.97
CA ALA A 41 -9.21 3.73 -4.13
C ALA A 41 -8.37 4.71 -4.97
N ALA A 42 -7.60 4.21 -5.96
CA ALA A 42 -6.81 5.06 -6.85
C ALA A 42 -7.68 5.99 -7.70
N GLU A 43 -8.80 5.49 -8.25
CA GLU A 43 -9.76 6.29 -9.00
C GLU A 43 -10.35 7.41 -8.16
N LEU A 44 -10.77 7.09 -6.93
CA LEU A 44 -11.43 8.07 -6.09
C LEU A 44 -10.47 9.13 -5.52
N PHE A 45 -9.22 8.74 -5.22
CA PHE A 45 -8.14 9.68 -4.92
C PHE A 45 -7.67 10.47 -6.15
N MET A 46 -8.05 10.05 -7.35
CA MET A 46 -7.57 10.58 -8.62
C MET A 46 -6.04 10.53 -8.71
N CYS A 47 -5.46 9.40 -8.29
CA CYS A 47 -4.02 9.17 -8.32
C CYS A 47 -3.65 7.99 -9.23
N ASP A 48 -2.37 7.89 -9.55
CA ASP A 48 -1.87 6.75 -10.29
C ASP A 48 -1.92 5.48 -9.43
N VAL A 49 -2.53 4.43 -9.97
CA VAL A 49 -2.75 3.16 -9.28
C VAL A 49 -1.42 2.52 -8.86
N LYS A 50 -0.36 2.65 -9.68
CA LYS A 50 0.95 2.10 -9.37
C LYS A 50 1.67 2.92 -8.32
N ALA A 51 1.54 4.25 -8.34
CA ALA A 51 2.06 5.12 -7.29
C ALA A 51 1.40 4.85 -5.94
N LEU A 52 0.09 4.57 -5.92
CA LEU A 52 -0.62 4.17 -4.71
C LEU A 52 -0.13 2.80 -4.21
N GLU A 53 0.04 1.83 -5.10
CA GLU A 53 0.59 0.50 -4.77
C GLU A 53 1.99 0.62 -4.16
N ASP A 54 2.87 1.38 -4.83
CA ASP A 54 4.23 1.61 -4.37
C ASP A 54 4.26 2.26 -2.99
N SER A 55 3.34 3.19 -2.71
CA SER A 55 3.21 3.84 -1.39
C SER A 55 2.74 2.89 -0.29
N LEU A 56 1.87 1.92 -0.62
CA LEU A 56 1.37 0.91 0.33
C LEU A 56 2.37 -0.22 0.56
N CYS A 57 3.09 -0.62 -0.49
CA CYS A 57 3.93 -1.81 -0.49
C CYS A 57 5.40 -1.52 -0.16
N LYS A 58 5.89 -0.30 -0.41
CA LYS A 58 7.26 0.10 -0.08
C LYS A 58 7.24 0.90 1.22
N ARG A 59 7.52 0.21 2.33
CA ARG A 59 7.65 0.88 3.64
C ARG A 59 8.87 1.82 3.60
N LEU A 60 8.66 3.13 3.46
CA LEU A 60 9.69 4.15 3.66
C LEU A 60 9.99 4.26 5.16
N ILE A 61 11.01 3.56 5.63
CA ILE A 61 11.59 3.85 6.95
C ILE A 61 12.48 5.08 6.77
N VAL A 62 11.95 6.25 7.12
CA VAL A 62 12.76 7.47 7.21
C VAL A 62 13.47 7.46 8.55
N THR A 63 14.66 6.85 8.60
CA THR A 63 15.61 7.06 9.70
C THR A 63 16.49 8.26 9.38
N ARG A 64 16.83 9.04 10.42
CA ARG A 64 17.59 10.31 10.38
C ARG A 64 19.06 10.08 9.97
N ASP A 65 19.29 9.61 8.75
CA ASP A 65 20.44 9.97 7.90
C ASP A 65 20.40 9.33 6.50
N GLU A 66 19.60 8.30 6.24
CA GLU A 66 19.52 7.70 4.89
C GLU A 66 18.13 7.10 4.64
N THR A 67 17.52 7.40 3.49
CA THR A 67 16.33 6.69 2.98
C THR A 67 16.74 5.29 2.53
N LYS A 68 16.79 4.33 3.46
CA LYS A 68 17.02 2.92 3.13
C LYS A 68 15.70 2.16 3.05
N GLN A 69 15.49 1.50 1.92
CA GLN A 69 14.42 0.55 1.68
C GLN A 69 14.78 -0.74 2.43
N SER A 70 14.08 -1.04 3.53
CA SER A 70 14.36 -2.21 4.36
C SER A 70 13.07 -2.96 4.63
N GLY A 71 12.99 -4.21 4.15
CA GLY A 71 11.93 -5.13 4.54
C GLY A 71 11.92 -5.37 6.04
N LEU A 72 10.73 -5.61 6.57
CA LEU A 72 10.43 -5.79 8.00
C LEU A 72 11.08 -7.00 8.67
N ILE A 73 11.72 -7.88 7.91
CA ILE A 73 12.16 -9.17 8.44
C ILE A 73 13.40 -9.02 9.35
N ARG A 74 14.10 -7.87 9.34
CA ARG A 74 15.36 -7.72 10.07
C ARG A 74 15.27 -7.19 11.51
N ILE A 75 14.09 -6.77 11.99
CA ILE A 75 13.94 -6.23 13.35
C ILE A 75 13.60 -7.33 14.39
N LEU A 76 13.17 -8.53 13.96
CA LEU A 76 12.79 -9.64 14.87
C LEU A 76 13.85 -10.75 14.99
N GLN A 77 15.11 -10.49 14.63
CA GLN A 77 16.21 -11.46 14.77
C GLN A 77 17.33 -11.00 15.74
N LEU A 78 16.97 -10.33 16.84
CA LEU A 78 17.88 -10.12 17.97
C LEU A 78 17.46 -10.98 19.16
#